data_AF-A0A0Q9PFZ5-F1
#
_entry.id   AF-A0A0Q9PFZ5-F1
#
_cell.length_a   1.000
_cell.length_b   1.000
_cell.length_c   1.000
_cell.angle_alpha   90.00
_cell.angle_beta   90.00
_cell.angle_gamma   90.00
#
_symmetry.space_group_name_H-M   'P 1'
#
loop_
_entity.id
_entity.type
_entity.pdbx_description
1 polymer ?
#
loop_
_entity_poly.entity_id
_entity_poly.type
_entity_poly.pdbx_seq_one_letter_code
_entity_poly.pdbx_strand_id
1 'polypeptide(L)'
;MIAAEVRRKREEIREFMDQGGLDQGDVATLIGFSKSSISRALSAEPARETRCLRKLHTFVSTSKTAEMSHALSAIEQFADSVEVLNGATAAQILRAVADLLDKRNTKEP
;
A
#
# COMPACT_ATOMS: atom_id res chain seq x y z
N MET A 1 14.32 -3.28 -22.83
CA MET A 1 13.06 -2.76 -22.23
C MET A 1 12.68 -3.48 -20.94
N ILE A 2 12.60 -4.82 -20.92
CA ILE A 2 12.17 -5.60 -19.72
C ILE A 2 12.97 -5.28 -18.45
N ALA A 3 14.30 -5.11 -18.55
CA ALA A 3 15.13 -4.80 -17.38
C ALA A 3 14.82 -3.43 -16.73
N ALA A 4 14.44 -2.42 -17.52
CA ALA A 4 14.11 -1.09 -17.00
C ALA A 4 12.77 -1.11 -16.25
N GLU A 5 11.78 -1.82 -16.78
CA GLU A 5 10.48 -1.97 -16.13
C GLU A 5 10.59 -2.78 -14.82
N VAL A 6 11.39 -3.85 -14.81
CA VAL A 6 11.64 -4.63 -13.58
C VAL A 6 12.33 -3.78 -12.51
N ARG A 7 13.27 -2.89 -12.89
CA ARG A 7 13.91 -1.95 -11.97
C ARG A 7 12.90 -0.97 -11.36
N ARG A 8 12.06 -0.37 -12.21
CA ARG A 8 10.99 0.53 -11.75
C ARG A 8 10.04 -0.15 -10.75
N LYS A 9 9.59 -1.38 -11.05
CA LYS A 9 8.74 -2.16 -10.12
C LYS A 9 9.43 -2.39 -8.77
N ARG A 10 10.73 -2.70 -8.77
CA ARG A 10 11.51 -2.90 -7.53
C ARG A 10 11.64 -1.62 -6.72
N GLU A 11 11.83 -0.48 -7.38
CA GLU A 11 11.89 0.84 -6.73
C GLU A 11 10.54 1.20 -6.09
N GLU A 12 9.44 1.08 -6.83
CA GLU A 12 8.08 1.35 -6.32
C GLU A 12 7.73 0.51 -5.08
N ILE A 13 8.19 -0.75 -5.04
CA ILE A 13 8.02 -1.64 -3.90
C ILE A 13 8.87 -1.18 -2.70
N ARG A 14 10.13 -0.79 -2.93
CA ARG A 14 11.01 -0.31 -1.85
C ARG A 14 10.48 0.98 -1.24
N GLU A 15 10.01 1.91 -2.05
CA GLU A 15 9.37 3.14 -1.57
C GLU A 15 8.14 2.84 -0.72
N PHE A 16 7.29 1.90 -1.16
CA PHE A 16 6.13 1.49 -0.38
C PHE A 16 6.53 0.89 0.98
N MET A 17 7.57 0.06 1.00
CA MET A 17 8.09 -0.51 2.23
C MET A 17 8.64 0.57 3.18
N ASP A 18 9.41 1.52 2.64
CA ASP A 18 9.99 2.63 3.41
C ASP A 18 8.91 3.55 4.00
N GLN A 19 7.92 3.94 3.17
CA GLN A 19 6.78 4.77 3.60
C GLN A 19 5.90 4.08 4.65
N GLY A 20 5.73 2.77 4.54
CA GLY A 20 4.96 1.96 5.49
C GLY A 20 5.73 1.50 6.72
N GLY A 21 7.05 1.76 6.80
CA GLY A 21 7.91 1.19 7.84
C GLY A 21 7.96 -0.34 7.86
N LEU A 22 7.80 -0.98 6.69
CA LEU A 22 7.70 -2.43 6.54
C LEU A 22 9.05 -3.05 6.18
N ASP A 23 9.38 -4.19 6.80
CA ASP A 23 10.54 -4.98 6.42
C ASP A 23 10.18 -6.08 5.39
N GLN A 24 11.18 -6.77 4.83
CA GLN A 24 10.94 -7.82 3.83
C GLN A 24 10.13 -9.02 4.38
N GLY A 25 10.20 -9.29 5.69
CA GLY A 25 9.43 -10.33 6.35
C GLY A 25 7.96 -9.97 6.49
N ASP A 26 7.65 -8.71 6.77
CA ASP A 26 6.27 -8.20 6.86
C ASP A 26 5.54 -8.40 5.52
N VAL A 27 6.14 -7.92 4.43
CA VAL A 27 5.56 -8.09 3.08
C VAL A 27 5.53 -9.55 2.65
N ALA A 28 6.54 -10.35 3.03
CA ALA A 28 6.55 -11.78 2.76
C ALA A 28 5.31 -12.48 3.35
N THR A 29 4.95 -12.12 4.58
CA THR A 29 3.78 -12.64 5.29
C THR A 29 2.49 -12.23 4.58
N LEU A 30 2.35 -10.94 4.24
CA LEU A 30 1.17 -10.39 3.58
C LEU A 30 0.87 -11.03 2.22
N ILE A 31 1.91 -11.35 1.43
CA ILE A 31 1.73 -11.93 0.09
C ILE A 31 1.91 -13.45 0.05
N GLY A 32 2.19 -14.10 1.18
CA GLY A 32 2.33 -15.55 1.30
C GLY A 32 3.58 -16.12 0.61
N PHE A 33 4.72 -15.48 0.80
CA PHE A 33 6.04 -15.92 0.31
C PHE A 33 7.06 -15.98 1.46
N SER A 34 8.22 -16.58 1.23
CA SER A 34 9.34 -16.52 2.18
C SER A 34 10.11 -15.19 2.06
N LYS A 35 10.72 -14.73 3.16
CA LYS A 35 11.64 -13.57 3.16
C LYS A 35 12.77 -13.73 2.13
N SER A 36 13.30 -14.94 1.97
CA SER A 36 14.32 -15.27 0.96
C SER A 36 13.80 -15.11 -0.49
N SER A 37 12.52 -15.37 -0.73
CA SER A 37 11.88 -15.16 -2.04
C SER A 37 11.70 -13.68 -2.34
N ILE A 38 11.29 -12.87 -1.35
CA ILE A 38 11.20 -11.40 -1.46
C ILE A 38 12.58 -10.81 -1.75
N SER A 39 13.58 -11.20 -0.95
CA SER A 39 14.97 -10.75 -1.13
C SER A 39 15.44 -11.02 -2.56
N ARG A 40 15.28 -12.26 -3.04
CA ARG A 40 15.66 -12.63 -4.41
C ARG A 40 14.86 -11.85 -5.46
N ALA A 41 13.56 -11.63 -5.26
CA ALA A 41 12.74 -10.86 -6.20
C ALA A 41 13.23 -9.40 -6.33
N LEU A 42 13.68 -8.80 -5.23
CA LEU A 42 14.12 -7.41 -5.17
C LEU A 42 15.60 -7.20 -5.54
N SER A 43 16.47 -8.20 -5.36
CA SER A 43 17.93 -8.03 -5.52
C SER A 43 18.56 -8.88 -6.62
N ALA A 44 17.86 -9.89 -7.17
CA ALA A 44 18.48 -10.78 -8.14
C ALA A 44 18.96 -10.05 -9.40
N GLU A 45 20.18 -10.37 -9.82
CA GLU A 45 20.75 -10.01 -11.11
C GLU A 45 20.98 -11.27 -11.96
N PRO A 46 20.66 -11.26 -13.27
CA PRO A 46 20.04 -10.15 -13.99
C PRO A 46 18.61 -9.88 -13.52
N ALA A 47 18.17 -8.62 -13.59
CA ALA A 47 16.80 -8.22 -13.29
C ALA A 47 15.79 -9.08 -14.08
N ARG A 48 14.94 -9.83 -13.37
CA ARG A 48 13.93 -10.73 -13.95
C ARG A 48 12.57 -10.50 -13.30
N GLU A 49 11.52 -10.53 -14.13
CA GLU A 49 10.15 -10.52 -13.64
C GLU A 49 9.76 -11.91 -13.15
N THR A 50 9.77 -12.10 -11.83
CA THR A 50 9.38 -13.36 -11.20
C THR A 50 7.90 -13.34 -10.80
N ARG A 51 7.30 -14.51 -10.57
CA ARG A 51 5.94 -14.61 -10.00
C ARG A 51 5.81 -13.85 -8.68
N CYS A 52 6.84 -13.92 -7.84
CA CYS A 52 6.91 -13.20 -6.57
C CYS A 52 6.90 -11.68 -6.79
N LEU A 53 7.75 -11.17 -7.68
CA LEU A 53 7.80 -9.75 -8.00
C LEU A 53 6.46 -9.23 -8.57
N ARG A 54 5.80 -10.00 -9.45
CA ARG A 54 4.48 -9.63 -9.97
C ARG A 54 3.44 -9.53 -8.88
N LYS A 55 3.34 -10.54 -8.00
CA LYS A 55 2.36 -10.52 -6.89
C LYS A 55 2.64 -9.38 -5.92
N LEU A 56 3.91 -9.12 -5.62
CA LEU A 56 4.34 -8.03 -4.74
C LEU A 56 4.00 -6.66 -5.35
N HIS A 57 4.28 -6.47 -6.64
CA HIS A 57 3.96 -5.23 -7.35
C HIS A 57 2.45 -5.01 -7.48
N THR A 58 1.67 -6.06 -7.77
CA THR A 58 0.20 -6.00 -7.75
C THR A 58 -0.29 -5.59 -6.37
N PHE A 59 0.19 -6.22 -5.29
CA PHE A 59 -0.18 -5.86 -3.92
C PHE A 59 0.11 -4.38 -3.64
N VAL A 60 1.32 -3.90 -3.90
CA VAL A 60 1.69 -2.49 -3.70
C VAL A 60 0.83 -1.55 -4.55
N SER A 61 0.60 -1.89 -5.81
CA SER A 61 -0.24 -1.09 -6.70
C SER A 61 -1.68 -1.03 -6.20
N THR A 62 -2.24 -2.16 -5.76
CA THR A 62 -3.58 -2.21 -5.18
C THR A 62 -3.65 -1.45 -3.86
N SER A 63 -2.63 -1.52 -3.00
CA SER A 63 -2.59 -0.78 -1.73
C SER A 63 -2.48 0.73 -1.93
N LYS A 64 -1.68 1.18 -2.92
CA LYS A 64 -1.60 2.59 -3.32
C LYS A 64 -2.94 3.10 -3.86
N THR A 65 -3.68 2.28 -4.61
CA THR A 65 -5.04 2.63 -5.06
C THR A 65 -6.09 2.49 -3.97
N ALA A 66 -5.86 1.60 -3.00
CA ALA A 66 -6.81 1.28 -1.94
C ALA A 66 -6.80 2.30 -0.79
N GLU A 67 -5.89 3.29 -0.75
CA GLU A 67 -6.12 4.50 0.07
C GLU A 67 -7.48 5.16 -0.28
N MET A 68 -7.95 5.03 -1.52
CA MET A 68 -9.31 5.42 -1.93
C MET A 68 -10.36 4.35 -1.55
N SER A 69 -10.04 3.07 -1.67
CA SER A 69 -10.99 1.97 -1.39
C SER A 69 -11.25 1.76 0.10
N HIS A 70 -10.28 2.01 0.99
CA HIS A 70 -10.48 1.94 2.45
C HIS A 70 -11.28 3.15 2.95
N ALA A 71 -11.07 4.33 2.37
CA ALA A 71 -11.92 5.49 2.62
C ALA A 71 -13.35 5.27 2.12
N LEU A 72 -13.52 4.69 0.92
CA LEU A 72 -14.83 4.33 0.37
C LEU A 72 -15.50 3.20 1.16
N SER A 73 -14.80 2.13 1.54
CA SER A 73 -15.37 1.05 2.36
C SER A 73 -15.70 1.51 3.78
N ALA A 74 -14.97 2.49 4.35
CA ALA A 74 -15.36 3.12 5.61
C ALA A 74 -16.62 4.00 5.46
N ILE A 75 -16.83 4.63 4.30
CA ILE A 75 -18.05 5.39 3.97
C ILE A 75 -19.23 4.46 3.65
N GLU A 76 -19.00 3.32 2.97
CA GLU A 76 -20.02 2.32 2.69
C GLU A 76 -20.47 1.60 3.98
N GLN A 77 -19.53 1.26 4.87
CA GLN A 77 -19.85 0.78 6.22
C GLN A 77 -20.64 1.81 7.05
N PHE A 78 -20.41 3.12 6.81
CA PHE A 78 -21.18 4.21 7.42
C PHE A 78 -22.61 4.32 6.85
N ALA A 79 -22.80 4.06 5.56
CA ALA A 79 -24.11 4.09 4.92
C ALA A 79 -24.99 2.88 5.27
N ASP A 80 -24.38 1.71 5.49
CA ASP A 80 -25.10 0.44 5.73
C ASP A 80 -25.33 0.12 7.22
N SER A 81 -24.67 0.80 8.17
CA SER A 81 -24.80 0.48 9.60
C SER A 81 -24.98 1.71 10.50
N VAL A 82 -26.25 2.08 10.75
CA VAL A 82 -26.60 2.88 11.93
C VAL A 82 -26.66 1.96 13.15
N GLU A 83 -25.51 1.59 13.70
CA GLU A 83 -25.43 1.04 15.06
C GLU A 83 -24.10 1.42 15.71
N VAL A 84 -24.18 2.42 16.60
CA VAL A 84 -23.19 2.90 17.57
C VAL A 84 -21.74 2.92 17.06
N LEU A 85 -21.35 4.05 16.47
CA LEU A 85 -19.97 4.40 16.18
C LEU A 85 -19.14 4.27 17.48
N ASN A 86 -18.25 3.28 17.53
CA ASN A 86 -17.24 3.26 18.58
C ASN A 86 -16.33 4.51 18.39
N GLY A 87 -15.92 5.13 19.49
CA GLY A 87 -15.17 6.40 19.44
C GLY A 87 -13.85 6.32 18.69
N ALA A 88 -13.27 5.11 18.56
CA ALA A 88 -12.03 4.89 17.82
C ALA A 88 -12.24 5.00 16.30
N THR A 89 -13.32 4.45 15.77
CA THR A 89 -13.70 4.58 14.36
C THR A 89 -14.05 6.03 14.01
N ALA A 90 -14.75 6.75 14.90
CA ALA A 90 -15.05 8.18 14.73
C ALA A 90 -13.77 9.00 14.60
N ALA A 91 -12.78 8.73 15.48
CA ALA A 91 -11.48 9.39 15.46
C ALA A 91 -10.68 9.09 14.18
N GLN A 92 -10.75 7.86 13.66
CA GLN A 92 -10.07 7.49 12.42
C GLN A 92 -10.67 8.18 11.19
N ILE A 93 -12.00 8.28 11.11
CA ILE A 93 -12.69 9.01 10.03
C ILE A 93 -12.36 10.50 10.10
N LEU A 94 -12.47 11.11 11.29
CA LEU A 94 -12.17 12.53 11.47
C LEU A 94 -10.72 12.86 11.14
N ARG A 95 -9.78 11.97 11.47
CA ARG A 95 -8.36 12.15 11.13
C ARG A 95 -8.11 12.03 9.63
N ALA A 96 -8.72 11.05 8.97
CA ALA A 96 -8.62 10.91 7.51
C ALA A 96 -9.21 12.12 6.78
N VAL A 97 -10.35 12.66 7.26
CA VAL A 97 -10.96 13.88 6.70
C VAL A 97 -10.12 15.11 6.97
N ALA A 98 -9.58 15.27 8.18
CA ALA A 98 -8.69 16.39 8.53
C ALA A 98 -7.42 16.38 7.65
N ASP A 99 -6.78 15.23 7.48
CA ASP A 99 -5.58 15.10 6.63
C ASP A 99 -5.89 15.42 5.15
N LEU A 100 -7.11 15.12 4.67
CA LEU A 100 -7.56 15.47 3.31
C LEU A 100 -7.84 16.97 3.15
N LEU A 101 -8.43 17.60 4.17
CA LEU A 101 -8.67 19.05 4.18
C LEU A 101 -7.36 19.84 4.29
N ASP A 102 -6.43 19.39 5.14
CA ASP A 102 -5.11 19.98 5.26
C ASP A 102 -4.34 19.84 3.95
N LYS A 103 -4.37 18.67 3.29
CA LYS A 103 -3.76 18.50 1.96
C LYS A 103 -4.38 19.39 0.86
N ARG A 104 -5.65 19.80 0.99
CA ARG A 104 -6.25 20.81 0.09
C ARG A 104 -5.80 22.22 0.46
N ASN A 105 -5.74 22.54 1.75
CA ASN A 105 -5.34 23.87 2.22
C ASN A 105 -3.83 24.14 2.08
N THR A 106 -2.99 23.11 2.09
CA THR A 106 -1.56 23.23 1.79
C THR A 106 -1.25 23.17 0.29
N LYS A 107 -2.27 23.05 -0.56
CA LYS A 107 -2.17 23.24 -2.01
C LYS A 107 -2.76 24.60 -2.39
N GLU A 108 -2.25 25.67 -1.79
CA GLU A 108 -2.17 27.00 -2.39
C GLU A 108 -1.12 27.82 -1.61
N PRO A 109 -0.19 28.55 -2.26
CA PRO A 109 0.12 28.68 -3.69
C PRO A 109 1.31 27.81 -4.17
#